data_AF-A0A959JNI1-F1
#
_entry.id   AF-A0A959JNI1-F1
#
_cell.length_a   1.000
_cell.length_b   1.000
_cell.length_c   1.000
_cell.angle_alpha   90.00
_cell.angle_beta   90.00
_cell.angle_gamma   90.00
#
_symmetry.space_group_name_H-M   'P 1'
#
loop_
_entity.id
_entity.type
_entity.pdbx_description
1 polymer ?
#
loop_
_entity_poly.entity_id
_entity_poly.type
_entity_poly.pdbx_seq_one_letter_code
_entity_poly.pdbx_strand_id
1 'polypeptide(L)' 'MVMGLLGSMTLGLAPFFPEPHIIGKVKWILGGAVGMKPIDWFDTLMHGAPFLLLIYAIVNYFLIKGKS' A
#
# COMPACT_ATOMS: atom_id res chain seq x y z
N MET A 1 -7.85 -10.19 5.94
CA MET A 1 -8.09 -8.93 6.68
C MET A 1 -6.97 -8.66 7.67
N VAL A 2 -6.78 -9.51 8.69
CA VAL A 2 -5.74 -9.32 9.73
C VAL A 2 -4.32 -9.20 9.16
N MET A 3 -3.92 -10.07 8.23
CA MET A 3 -2.59 -10.00 7.59
C MET A 3 -2.37 -8.70 6.81
N GLY A 4 -3.38 -8.25 6.06
CA GLY A 4 -3.32 -6.98 5.34
C GLY A 4 -3.25 -5.78 6.30
N LEU A 5 -3.96 -5.85 7.42
CA LEU A 5 -3.94 -4.80 8.45
C LEU A 5 -2.55 -4.69 9.08
N LEU A 6 -2.01 -5.80 9.59
CA LEU A 6 -0.69 -5.83 10.21
C LEU A 6 0.40 -5.41 9.21
N GLY A 7 0.35 -5.93 7.98
CA GLY A 7 1.30 -5.55 6.94
C GLY A 7 1.21 -4.07 6.57
N SER A 8 0.01 -3.50 6.49
CA SER A 8 -0.18 -2.07 6.20
C SER A 8 0.38 -1.19 7.32
N MET A 9 0.11 -1.56 8.58
CA MET A 9 0.58 -0.83 9.76
C MET A 9 2.06 -1.02 10.07
N THR A 10 2.75 -1.94 9.42
CA THR A 10 4.18 -2.21 9.62
C THR A 10 4.95 -1.90 8.35
N LEU A 11 5.10 -2.87 7.46
CA LEU A 11 5.84 -2.72 6.21
C LEU A 11 5.28 -1.61 5.34
N GLY A 12 3.96 -1.49 5.20
CA GLY A 12 3.36 -0.52 4.28
C GLY A 12 3.64 0.94 4.64
N LEU A 13 3.72 1.24 5.93
CA LEU A 13 4.01 2.58 6.44
C LEU A 13 5.50 2.80 6.78
N ALA A 14 6.34 1.78 6.65
CA ALA A 14 7.76 1.93 6.91
C ALA A 14 8.45 2.77 5.83
N PRO A 15 9.55 3.45 6.18
CA PRO A 15 9.89 3.93 7.53
C PRO A 15 8.89 5.00 7.98
N PHE A 16 8.54 5.04 9.27
CA PHE A 16 7.54 6.00 9.77
C PHE A 16 8.03 7.45 9.85
N PHE A 17 9.34 7.66 9.85
CA PHE A 17 9.97 8.97 9.96
C PHE A 17 11.06 9.14 8.87
N PRO A 18 11.20 10.33 8.26
CA PRO A 18 10.38 11.54 8.45
C PRO A 18 8.98 11.43 7.82
N GLU A 19 8.82 10.60 6.78
CA GLU A 19 7.53 10.24 6.20
C GLU A 19 7.58 8.80 5.65
N PRO A 20 6.47 8.04 5.69
CA PRO A 20 6.33 6.75 5.02
C PRO A 20 6.75 6.76 3.55
N HIS A 21 7.54 5.77 3.13
CA HIS A 21 7.98 5.64 1.74
C HIS A 21 6.80 5.69 0.77
N ILE A 22 5.72 4.97 1.08
CA ILE A 22 4.54 4.90 0.22
C ILE A 22 3.93 6.29 -0.06
N ILE A 23 3.97 7.21 0.90
CA ILE A 23 3.46 8.57 0.74
C ILE A 23 4.34 9.36 -0.22
N GLY A 24 5.67 9.30 -0.04
CA GLY A 24 6.63 9.93 -0.94
C GLY A 24 6.51 9.39 -2.37
N LYS A 25 6.39 8.07 -2.54
CA LYS A 25 6.21 7.43 -3.85
C LYS A 25 4.90 7.85 -4.52
N VAL A 26 3.78 7.89 -3.80
CA VAL A 26 2.50 8.37 -4.35
C VAL A 26 2.61 9.81 -4.83
N LYS A 27 3.19 10.72 -4.02
CA LYS A 27 3.43 12.11 -4.44
C LYS A 27 4.29 12.18 -5.70
N TRP A 28 5.35 11.38 -5.77
CA TRP A 28 6.25 11.34 -6.93
C TRP A 28 5.55 10.83 -8.20
N ILE A 29 4.73 9.78 -8.08
CA ILE A 29 3.91 9.25 -9.18
C ILE A 29 2.88 10.27 -9.65
N LEU A 30 2.20 10.96 -8.74
CA LEU A 30 1.28 12.05 -9.07
C LEU A 30 1.97 13.23 -9.77
N GLY A 31 3.26 13.45 -9.48
CA GLY A 31 4.13 14.41 -10.17
C GLY A 31 4.68 13.91 -11.52
N GLY A 32 4.22 12.77 -12.04
CA GLY A 32 4.61 12.23 -13.34
C GLY A 32 5.75 11.21 -13.31
N ALA A 33 6.16 10.72 -12.13
CA ALA A 33 7.18 9.68 -11.97
C ALA A 33 8.52 9.98 -12.67
N VAL A 34 8.82 11.27 -12.89
CA VAL A 34 10.02 11.70 -13.63
C VAL A 34 11.27 11.21 -12.89
N GLY A 35 12.09 10.43 -13.57
CA GLY A 35 13.35 9.89 -13.02
C GLY A 35 13.21 8.67 -12.09
N MET A 36 12.01 8.09 -11.93
CA MET A 36 11.84 6.86 -11.15
C MET A 36 12.58 5.69 -11.81
N LYS A 37 13.38 4.98 -11.02
CA LYS A 37 14.10 3.78 -11.44
C LYS A 37 13.29 2.53 -11.13
N PRO A 38 13.62 1.36 -11.70
CA PRO A 38 12.95 0.10 -11.36
C PRO A 38 12.90 -0.21 -9.87
N ILE A 39 13.94 0.17 -9.11
CA ILE A 39 13.96 -0.01 -7.65
C ILE A 39 12.93 0.87 -6.93
N ASP A 40 12.61 2.06 -7.46
CA ASP A 40 11.58 2.93 -6.88
C ASP A 40 10.18 2.37 -7.11
N TRP A 41 9.95 1.73 -8.26
CA TRP A 41 8.72 1.01 -8.55
C TRP A 41 8.58 -0.23 -7.68
N PHE A 42 9.68 -0.98 -7.49
CA PHE A 42 9.69 -2.11 -6.56
C PHE A 42 9.36 -1.66 -5.14
N ASP A 43 10.01 -0.60 -4.64
CA ASP A 43 9.73 -0.03 -3.32
C ASP A 43 8.26 0.41 -3.17
N THR A 44 7.70 1.06 -4.21
CA THR A 44 6.28 1.44 -4.26
C THR A 44 5.37 0.21 -4.15
N LEU A 45 5.63 -0.84 -4.93
CA LEU A 45 4.84 -2.06 -4.90
C LEU A 45 4.98 -2.78 -3.55
N MET A 46 6.19 -2.84 -3.00
CA MET A 46 6.47 -3.55 -1.76
C MET A 46 5.75 -2.90 -0.56
N HIS A 47 5.75 -1.57 -0.48
CA HIS A 47 5.02 -0.82 0.55
C HIS A 47 3.52 -0.70 0.23
N GLY A 48 3.12 -0.74 -1.04
CA GLY A 48 1.73 -0.68 -1.48
C GLY A 48 0.95 -1.99 -1.36
N ALA A 49 1.62 -3.14 -1.53
CA ALA A 49 0.99 -4.45 -1.57
C ALA A 49 0.18 -4.81 -0.31
N PRO A 50 0.63 -4.50 0.92
CA PRO A 50 -0.18 -4.73 2.12
C PRO A 50 -1.51 -3.98 2.11
N PHE A 51 -1.54 -2.75 1.60
CA PHE A 51 -2.77 -1.95 1.48
C PHE A 51 -3.72 -2.55 0.45
N LEU A 52 -3.21 -3.01 -0.70
CA LEU A 52 -4.02 -3.69 -1.71
C LEU A 52 -4.66 -4.97 -1.13
N LEU A 53 -3.88 -5.75 -0.37
CA LEU A 53 -4.38 -6.94 0.30
C LEU A 53 -5.45 -6.60 1.35
N LEU A 54 -5.25 -5.52 2.11
CA LEU A 54 -6.22 -5.04 3.11
C LEU A 54 -7.53 -4.61 2.43
N ILE A 55 -7.45 -3.78 1.38
CA ILE A 55 -8.61 -3.32 0.60
C ILE A 55 -9.36 -4.52 0.02
N TYR A 56 -8.65 -5.45 -0.64
CA TYR A 56 -9.24 -6.67 -1.18
C TYR A 56 -9.97 -7.47 -0.10
N ALA A 57 -9.36 -7.65 1.07
CA ALA A 57 -9.99 -8.40 2.15
C ALA A 57 -11.24 -7.71 2.72
N ILE A 58 -11.21 -6.37 2.85
CA ILE A 58 -12.35 -5.57 3.33
C ILE A 58 -13.51 -5.65 2.33
N VAL A 59 -13.22 -5.43 1.04
CA VAL A 59 -14.24 -5.49 -0.02
C VAL A 59 -14.87 -6.88 -0.05
N ASN A 60 -14.07 -7.95 -0.04
CA ASN A 60 -14.62 -9.31 0.00
C ASN A 60 -15.46 -9.59 1.24
N TYR A 61 -15.05 -9.10 2.41
CA TYR A 61 -15.84 -9.24 3.63
C TYR A 61 -17.24 -8.64 3.47
N PHE A 62 -17.35 -7.43 2.91
CA PHE A 62 -18.64 -6.78 2.69
C PHE A 62 -19.45 -7.43 1.55
N LEU A 63 -18.79 -7.88 0.48
CA LEU A 63 -19.47 -8.58 -0.62
C LEU A 63 -20.05 -9.93 -0.19
N ILE A 64 -19.35 -10.67 0.68
CA ILE A 64 -19.84 -11.96 1.21
C ILE A 64 -20.95 -11.71 2.23
N LYS A 65 -20.72 -10.78 3.17
CA LYS A 65 -21.71 -10.46 4.22
C LYS A 65 -23.00 -9.88 3.64
N GLY A 66 -22.94 -9.07 2.59
CA GLY A 66 -24.13 -8.52 1.93
C GLY A 66 -24.95 -9.52 1.13
N LYS A 67 -24.48 -10.76 0.97
CA LYS A 67 -25.20 -11.87 0.33
C LYS A 67 -25.82 -12.86 1.32
N SER A 68 -25.53 -12.72 2.61
CA SER A 68 -26.05 -13.56 3.70
C SER A 68 -27.15 -12.83 4.45
#